data_AF-A0A3S0H0P1-F1
#
_entry.id   AF-A0A3S0H0P1-F1
#
_cell.length_a   1.000
_cell.length_b   1.000
_cell.length_c   1.000
_cell.angle_alpha   90.00
_cell.angle_beta   90.00
_cell.angle_gamma   90.00
#
_symmetry.space_group_name_H-M   'P 1'
#
loop_
_entity.id
_entity.type
_entity.pdbx_description
1 polymer ?
#
loop_
_entity_poly.entity_id
_entity_poly.type
_entity_poly.pdbx_seq_one_letter_code
_entity_poly.pdbx_strand_id
1 'polypeptide(L)'
;MPAPAAYQHEVRYARWWAYLILITGLIGLPTAAICALWLRSWGLPLALAGGSLLALTTAFQRLSDSGPQLKFGAEGIWTAKLGFQPWRKVRAEVGRPPGTTHGSMMGYVLVYDRQTGALLDQLDAGPLDMEVDVLGGNLRYHSRQNAR
;
A
#
# COMPACT_ATOMS: atom_id res chain seq x y z
N MET A 1 -31.67 -1.21 1.25
CA MET A 1 -30.20 -1.31 1.34
C MET A 1 -29.78 -2.31 0.28
N PRO A 2 -29.02 -1.91 -0.77
CA PRO A 2 -28.52 -2.89 -1.74
C PRO A 2 -27.61 -3.88 -1.01
N ALA A 3 -27.74 -5.18 -1.35
CA ALA A 3 -26.91 -6.23 -0.78
C ALA A 3 -25.43 -5.88 -0.94
N PRO A 4 -24.57 -6.17 0.05
CA PRO A 4 -23.14 -5.92 -0.10
C PRO A 4 -22.65 -6.68 -1.34
N ALA A 5 -22.21 -5.94 -2.35
CA ALA A 5 -21.63 -6.53 -3.55
C ALA A 5 -20.56 -7.53 -3.12
N ALA A 6 -20.70 -8.79 -3.54
CA ALA A 6 -19.72 -9.82 -3.24
C ALA A 6 -18.42 -9.46 -3.96
N TYR A 7 -17.49 -8.83 -3.24
CA TYR A 7 -16.16 -8.52 -3.76
C TYR A 7 -15.40 -9.82 -3.94
N GLN A 8 -14.91 -10.04 -5.15
CA GLN A 8 -14.17 -11.25 -5.52
C GLN A 8 -12.69 -11.12 -5.17
N HIS A 9 -12.16 -9.89 -5.18
CA HIS A 9 -10.76 -9.61 -4.94
C HIS A 9 -10.58 -8.41 -4.00
N GLU A 10 -9.69 -8.55 -3.02
CA GLU A 10 -9.32 -7.49 -2.09
C GLU A 10 -7.82 -7.21 -2.17
N VAL A 11 -7.47 -5.96 -2.40
CA VAL A 11 -6.09 -5.47 -2.42
C VAL A 11 -5.81 -4.80 -1.08
N ARG A 12 -4.76 -5.27 -0.40
CA ARG A 12 -4.28 -4.74 0.89
C ARG A 12 -2.89 -4.14 0.72
N TYR A 13 -2.54 -3.20 1.60
CA TYR A 13 -1.17 -2.66 1.66
C TYR A 13 -0.13 -3.78 1.75
N ALA A 14 0.98 -3.61 1.05
CA ALA A 14 2.16 -4.45 1.21
C ALA A 14 2.72 -4.30 2.65
N ARG A 15 2.40 -5.27 3.51
CA ARG A 15 2.74 -5.22 4.95
C ARG A 15 4.23 -5.37 5.23
N TRP A 16 5.01 -5.92 4.30
CA TRP A 16 6.43 -6.21 4.46
C TRP A 16 7.25 -4.95 4.83
N TRP A 17 6.93 -3.79 4.24
CA TRP A 17 7.62 -2.55 4.56
C TRP A 17 7.37 -2.10 6.01
N ALA A 18 6.14 -2.24 6.50
CA ALA A 18 5.82 -1.94 7.89
C ALA A 18 6.52 -2.92 8.85
N TYR A 19 6.66 -4.19 8.48
CA TYR A 19 7.44 -5.16 9.24
C TYR A 19 8.94 -4.83 9.26
N LEU A 20 9.52 -4.35 8.15
CA LEU A 20 10.92 -3.91 8.15
C LEU A 20 11.15 -2.72 9.07
N ILE A 21 10.27 -1.72 9.05
CA ILE A 21 10.35 -0.58 9.97
C ILE A 21 10.23 -1.06 11.43
N LEU A 22 9.30 -1.98 11.70
CA LEU A 22 9.11 -2.56 13.04
C LEU A 22 10.38 -3.28 13.53
N ILE A 23 10.97 -4.14 12.69
CA ILE A 23 12.21 -4.87 13.01
C ILE A 23 13.36 -3.88 13.24
N THR A 24 13.49 -2.86 12.39
CA THR A 24 14.53 -1.84 12.53
C THR A 24 14.39 -1.06 13.85
N GLY A 25 13.15 -0.68 14.21
CA GLY A 25 12.87 -0.02 15.48
C GLY A 25 13.14 -0.92 16.70
N LEU A 26 12.81 -2.22 16.61
CA LEU A 26 13.09 -3.20 17.67
C LEU A 26 14.58 -3.42 17.89
N ILE A 27 15.39 -3.45 16.82
CA ILE A 27 16.86 -3.58 16.91
C ILE A 27 17.51 -2.26 17.35
N GLY A 28 16.93 -1.12 17.00
CA GLY A 28 17.46 0.19 17.35
C GLY A 28 17.50 0.49 18.84
N LEU A 29 16.51 0.03 19.62
CA LEU A 29 16.46 0.21 21.08
C LEU A 29 17.63 -0.45 21.84
N PRO A 30 17.91 -1.76 21.67
CA PRO A 30 19.08 -2.38 22.31
C PRO A 30 20.39 -1.80 21.79
N THR A 31 20.45 -1.41 20.51
CA THR A 31 21.63 -0.72 19.94
C THR A 31 21.87 0.62 20.65
N ALA A 32 20.81 1.40 20.90
CA ALA A 32 20.89 2.65 21.66
C ALA A 32 21.36 2.41 23.10
N ALA A 33 20.89 1.35 23.76
CA ALA A 33 21.30 0.99 25.11
C ALA A 33 22.78 0.59 25.18
N ILE A 34 23.27 -0.23 24.24
CA ILE A 34 24.68 -0.60 24.13
C ILE A 34 25.54 0.64 23.87
N CYS A 35 25.11 1.50 22.94
CA CYS A 35 25.76 2.76 22.66
C CYS A 35 25.80 3.69 23.89
N ALA A 36 24.74 3.74 24.72
CA ALA A 36 24.73 4.55 25.94
C ALA A 36 25.76 4.07 26.98
N LEU A 37 26.01 2.76 27.06
CA LEU A 37 26.99 2.18 27.98
C LEU A 37 28.44 2.39 27.51
N TRP A 38 28.66 2.45 26.19
CA TRP A 38 30.00 2.56 25.60
C TRP A 38 30.41 3.99 25.26
N LEU A 39 29.47 4.83 24.85
CA LEU A 39 29.73 6.22 24.50
C LEU A 39 29.58 7.10 25.72
N ARG A 40 30.61 7.87 26.03
CA ARG A 40 30.62 8.91 27.08
C ARG A 40 29.77 10.14 26.73
N SER A 41 28.94 10.03 25.70
CA SER A 41 28.08 11.07 25.16
C SER A 41 26.64 10.56 25.05
N TRP A 42 25.70 11.30 25.62
CA TRP A 42 24.29 10.91 25.65
C TRP A 42 23.51 11.30 24.38
N GLY A 43 24.07 12.17 23.53
CA GLY A 43 23.37 12.68 22.34
C GLY A 43 23.04 11.58 21.31
N LEU A 44 24.01 10.76 20.92
CA LEU A 44 23.81 9.69 19.92
C LEU A 44 22.86 8.58 20.42
N PRO A 45 23.00 8.06 21.66
CA PRO A 45 22.06 7.10 22.23
C PRO A 45 20.63 7.63 22.32
N LEU A 46 20.44 8.90 22.73
CA LEU A 46 19.12 9.52 22.81
C LEU A 46 18.49 9.70 21.42
N ALA A 47 19.27 10.10 20.42
CA ALA A 47 18.79 10.21 19.05
C ALA A 47 18.38 8.84 18.48
N LEU A 48 19.17 7.79 18.72
CA LEU A 48 18.84 6.42 18.31
C LEU A 48 17.59 5.90 19.01
N ALA A 49 17.46 6.11 20.32
CA ALA A 49 16.27 5.72 21.07
C ALA A 49 15.03 6.45 20.57
N GLY A 50 15.12 7.77 20.36
CA GLY A 50 14.04 8.58 19.81
C GLY A 50 13.63 8.15 18.39
N GLY A 51 14.60 7.93 17.51
CA GLY A 51 14.35 7.44 16.15
C GLY A 51 13.72 6.05 16.14
N SER A 52 14.16 5.15 17.03
CA SER A 52 13.60 3.81 17.17
C SER A 52 12.15 3.84 17.67
N LEU A 53 11.84 4.69 18.65
CA LEU A 53 10.47 4.87 19.14
C LEU A 53 9.55 5.42 18.05
N LEU A 54 10.01 6.41 17.27
CA LEU A 54 9.25 6.94 16.12
C LEU A 54 9.04 5.89 15.03
N ALA A 55 10.05 5.06 14.74
CA ALA A 55 9.91 3.95 13.80
C ALA A 55 8.86 2.93 14.29
N LEU A 56 8.88 2.58 15.57
CA LEU A 56 7.89 1.66 16.15
C LEU A 56 6.47 2.23 16.08
N THR A 57 6.27 3.49 16.48
CA THR A 57 4.93 4.12 16.47
C THR A 57 4.37 4.19 15.05
N THR A 58 5.19 4.60 14.07
CA THR A 58 4.78 4.64 12.66
C THR A 58 4.52 3.26 12.08
N ALA A 59 5.30 2.24 12.45
CA ALA A 59 5.05 0.85 12.04
C ALA A 59 3.74 0.33 12.61
N PHE A 60 3.46 0.58 13.90
CA PHE A 60 2.21 0.18 14.54
C PHE A 60 0.99 0.85 13.91
N GLN A 61 1.05 2.16 13.65
CA GLN A 61 -0.03 2.85 12.93
C GLN A 61 -0.28 2.21 11.56
N ARG A 62 0.77 1.98 10.76
CA ARG A 62 0.65 1.35 9.43
C ARG A 62 0.13 -0.09 9.46
N LEU A 63 0.48 -0.86 10.50
CA LEU A 63 -0.04 -2.22 10.68
C LEU A 63 -1.51 -2.21 11.13
N SER A 64 -1.90 -1.21 11.92
CA SER A 64 -3.27 -1.05 12.45
C SER A 64 -4.23 -0.59 11.35
N ASP A 65 -3.78 0.32 10.48
CA ASP A 65 -4.57 0.86 9.35
C ASP A 65 -4.67 -0.11 8.16
N SER A 66 -4.37 -1.40 8.35
CA SER A 66 -4.34 -2.40 7.28
C SER A 66 -5.72 -2.95 6.89
N GLY A 67 -6.68 -2.03 6.77
CA GLY A 67 -7.92 -2.24 6.05
C GLY A 67 -7.67 -2.51 4.55
N PRO A 68 -8.65 -3.06 3.85
CA PRO A 68 -8.59 -3.17 2.39
C PRO A 68 -8.53 -1.75 1.80
N GLN A 69 -7.57 -1.50 0.93
CA GLN A 69 -7.50 -0.22 0.22
C GLN A 69 -8.46 -0.17 -0.95
N LEU A 70 -8.63 -1.34 -1.57
CA LEU A 70 -9.33 -1.47 -2.80
C LEU A 70 -9.95 -2.87 -2.86
N LYS A 71 -11.21 -2.92 -3.29
CA LYS A 71 -11.93 -4.16 -3.53
C LYS A 71 -12.53 -4.14 -4.92
N PHE A 72 -12.44 -5.26 -5.62
CA PHE A 72 -13.05 -5.43 -6.94
C PHE A 72 -14.17 -6.45 -6.85
N GLY A 73 -15.30 -6.14 -7.49
CA GLY A 73 -16.40 -7.05 -7.71
C GLY A 73 -16.90 -6.97 -9.15
N ALA A 74 -17.83 -7.85 -9.51
CA ALA A 74 -18.43 -7.84 -10.85
C ALA A 74 -19.19 -6.54 -11.16
N GLU A 75 -19.74 -5.89 -10.13
CA GLU A 75 -20.59 -4.70 -10.29
C GLU A 75 -19.80 -3.38 -10.23
N GLY A 76 -18.60 -3.39 -9.63
CA GLY A 76 -17.83 -2.17 -9.43
C GLY A 76 -16.54 -2.37 -8.65
N ILE A 77 -15.97 -1.23 -8.28
CA ILE A 77 -14.78 -1.10 -7.45
C ILE A 77 -15.13 -0.33 -6.19
N TRP A 78 -14.60 -0.76 -5.05
CA TRP A 78 -14.64 0.02 -3.83
C TRP A 78 -13.24 0.50 -3.50
N THR A 79 -13.12 1.77 -3.12
CA THR A 79 -11.85 2.36 -2.65
C THR A 79 -12.08 3.02 -1.29
N ALA A 80 -11.02 3.13 -0.48
CA ALA A 80 -11.10 3.79 0.81
C ALA A 80 -11.52 5.27 0.71
N LYS A 81 -11.18 5.95 -0.40
CA LYS A 81 -11.46 7.38 -0.61
C LYS A 81 -12.82 7.63 -1.25
N LEU A 82 -13.18 6.88 -2.30
CA LEU A 82 -14.40 7.13 -3.09
C LEU A 82 -15.59 6.24 -2.68
N GLY A 83 -15.38 5.26 -1.80
CA GLY A 83 -16.38 4.24 -1.51
C GLY A 83 -16.65 3.34 -2.72
N PHE A 84 -17.87 2.76 -2.79
CA PHE A 84 -18.27 1.91 -3.90
C PHE A 84 -18.61 2.74 -5.14
N GLN A 85 -17.99 2.40 -6.27
CA GLN A 85 -18.21 3.00 -7.58
C GLN A 85 -18.50 1.91 -8.62
N PRO A 86 -19.63 1.99 -9.34
CA PRO A 86 -19.99 1.00 -10.35
C PRO A 86 -19.11 1.16 -11.60
N TRP A 87 -18.78 0.04 -12.28
CA TRP A 87 -17.95 0.06 -13.50
C TRP A 87 -18.53 0.89 -14.65
N ARG A 88 -19.84 1.18 -14.62
CA ARG A 88 -20.48 2.08 -15.58
C ARG A 88 -19.98 3.52 -15.46
N LYS A 89 -19.57 3.94 -14.26
CA LYS A 89 -19.11 5.31 -13.96
C LYS A 89 -17.60 5.43 -13.93
N VAL A 90 -16.88 4.37 -13.59
CA VAL A 90 -15.43 4.43 -13.41
C VAL A 90 -14.69 3.38 -14.23
N ARG A 91 -13.45 3.69 -14.60
CA ARG A 91 -12.48 2.78 -15.20
C ARG A 91 -11.26 2.70 -14.27
N ALA A 92 -10.76 1.49 -14.04
CA ALA A 92 -9.50 1.29 -13.33
C ALA A 92 -8.40 0.87 -14.32
N GLU A 93 -7.22 1.48 -14.20
CA GLU A 93 -6.05 1.18 -15.02
C GLU A 93 -4.84 0.96 -14.10
N VAL A 94 -4.01 -0.04 -14.41
CA VAL A 94 -2.73 -0.22 -13.74
C VAL A 94 -1.67 0.49 -14.57
N GLY A 95 -1.02 1.48 -13.98
CA GLY A 95 -0.08 2.31 -14.72
C GLY A 95 0.69 3.27 -13.83
N ARG A 96 1.37 4.22 -14.47
CA ARG A 96 2.07 5.30 -13.77
C ARG A 96 1.20 6.54 -13.76
N PRO A 97 1.09 7.26 -12.64
CA PRO A 97 0.37 8.52 -12.60
C PRO A 97 1.03 9.52 -13.57
N PRO A 98 0.23 10.36 -14.25
CA PRO A 98 0.76 11.37 -15.15
C PRO A 98 1.73 12.31 -14.41
N GLY A 99 2.94 12.49 -14.95
CA GLY A 99 3.96 13.38 -14.37
C GLY A 99 5.04 12.71 -13.51
N THR A 100 5.06 11.37 -13.38
CA THR A 100 6.16 10.67 -12.68
C THR A 100 7.32 10.32 -13.60
N THR A 101 8.54 10.67 -13.17
CA THR A 101 9.81 10.43 -13.89
C THR A 101 10.09 8.93 -14.06
N HIS A 102 10.77 8.55 -15.16
CA HIS A 102 10.98 7.18 -15.67
C HIS A 102 11.63 6.13 -14.74
N GLY A 103 11.87 6.43 -13.46
CA GLY A 103 12.58 5.55 -12.52
C GLY A 103 11.72 4.81 -11.48
N SER A 104 10.41 5.06 -11.40
CA SER A 104 9.56 4.37 -10.40
C SER A 104 9.13 2.98 -10.91
N MET A 105 9.58 1.93 -10.22
CA MET A 105 9.14 0.54 -10.38
C MET A 105 7.76 0.27 -9.74
N MET A 106 7.12 1.27 -9.12
CA MET A 106 5.84 1.05 -8.44
C MET A 106 4.68 1.10 -9.43
N GLY A 107 3.87 0.04 -9.44
CA GLY A 107 2.59 0.04 -10.14
C GLY A 107 1.59 0.85 -9.32
N TYR A 108 0.79 1.69 -9.98
CA TYR A 108 -0.34 2.36 -9.34
C TYR A 108 -1.64 1.85 -9.96
N VAL A 109 -2.68 1.73 -9.15
CA VAL A 109 -4.05 1.58 -9.65
C VAL A 109 -4.66 2.97 -9.73
N LEU A 110 -4.91 3.41 -10.96
CA LEU A 110 -5.50 4.70 -11.28
C LEU A 110 -6.99 4.50 -11.57
N VAL A 111 -7.84 5.21 -10.85
CA VAL A 111 -9.30 5.18 -11.03
C VAL A 111 -9.72 6.47 -11.73
N TYR A 112 -10.24 6.33 -12.94
CA TYR A 112 -10.73 7.41 -13.77
C TYR A 112 -12.25 7.43 -13.83
N ASP A 113 -12.80 8.64 -13.97
CA ASP A 113 -14.18 8.83 -14.37
C ASP A 113 -14.35 8.44 -15.85
N ARG A 114 -15.36 7.64 -16.16
CA ARG A 114 -15.58 7.12 -17.52
C ARG A 114 -16.17 8.17 -18.47
N GLN A 115 -16.84 9.19 -17.95
CA GLN A 115 -17.48 10.26 -18.73
C GLN A 115 -16.51 11.40 -19.00
N THR A 116 -15.77 11.82 -17.98
CA THR A 116 -14.88 12.99 -18.06
C THR A 116 -13.42 12.62 -18.32
N GLY A 117 -13.03 11.36 -18.10
CA GLY A 117 -11.62 10.94 -18.16
C GLY A 117 -10.76 11.50 -17.02
N ALA A 118 -11.36 12.17 -16.03
CA ALA A 118 -10.63 12.75 -14.90
C ALA A 118 -10.14 11.66 -13.95
N LEU A 119 -8.93 11.82 -13.42
CA LEU A 119 -8.41 10.93 -12.37
C LEU A 119 -9.15 11.22 -11.05
N LEU A 120 -9.92 10.25 -10.57
CA LEU A 120 -10.69 10.35 -9.33
C LEU A 120 -9.88 9.89 -8.12
N ASP A 121 -9.12 8.81 -8.29
CA ASP A 121 -8.27 8.27 -7.23
C ASP A 121 -7.02 7.60 -7.77
N GLN A 122 -5.98 7.59 -6.94
CA GLN A 122 -4.72 6.92 -7.22
C GLN A 122 -4.35 6.12 -5.99
N LEU A 123 -4.22 4.81 -6.16
CA LEU A 123 -3.75 3.93 -5.11
C LEU A 123 -2.36 3.42 -5.47
N ASP A 124 -1.45 3.57 -4.51
CA ASP A 124 -0.12 2.98 -4.61
C ASP A 124 -0.25 1.46 -4.48
N ALA A 125 -0.03 0.78 -5.60
CA ALA A 125 0.01 -0.67 -5.62
C ALA A 125 1.39 -1.16 -5.13
N GLY A 126 2.39 -0.30 -4.89
CA GLY A 126 3.73 -0.71 -4.48
C GLY A 126 4.31 -1.81 -5.39
N PRO A 127 5.16 -2.71 -4.86
CA PRO A 127 5.53 -3.95 -5.54
C PRO A 127 4.43 -5.01 -5.34
N LEU A 128 3.17 -4.67 -5.62
CA LEU A 128 2.11 -5.67 -5.64
C LEU A 128 2.44 -6.68 -6.74
N ASP A 129 2.48 -7.97 -6.36
CA ASP A 129 2.38 -9.14 -7.24
C ASP A 129 1.00 -9.14 -7.93
N MET A 130 0.75 -8.11 -8.74
CA MET A 130 -0.48 -7.89 -9.46
C MET A 130 -0.14 -7.56 -10.90
N GLU A 131 0.08 -8.62 -11.67
CA GLU A 131 -0.02 -8.57 -13.13
C GLU A 131 -1.52 -8.58 -13.46
N VAL A 132 -2.12 -7.39 -13.47
CA VAL A 132 -3.51 -7.18 -13.86
C VAL A 132 -3.52 -6.93 -15.36
N ASP A 133 -3.85 -7.96 -16.13
CA ASP A 133 -3.94 -7.85 -17.58
C ASP A 133 -5.22 -7.08 -17.94
N VAL A 134 -5.07 -5.81 -18.32
CA VAL A 134 -6.19 -4.93 -18.69
C VAL A 134 -6.50 -5.16 -20.17
N LEU A 135 -7.08 -6.31 -20.48
CA LEU A 135 -7.70 -6.56 -21.78
C LEU A 135 -9.22 -6.35 -21.65
N GLY A 136 -9.68 -5.18 -22.08
CA GLY A 136 -11.07 -4.99 -22.53
C GLY A 136 -12.17 -5.26 -21.50
N GLY A 137 -11.98 -4.87 -20.24
CA GLY A 137 -13.09 -4.83 -19.26
C GLY A 137 -13.22 -6.03 -18.33
N ASN A 138 -12.22 -6.92 -18.25
CA ASN A 138 -12.14 -7.95 -17.22
C ASN A 138 -10.79 -7.85 -16.50
N LEU A 139 -10.81 -7.42 -15.23
CA LEU A 139 -9.64 -7.52 -14.36
C LEU A 139 -9.50 -8.99 -13.95
N ARG A 140 -8.55 -9.71 -14.55
CA ARG A 140 -8.21 -11.09 -14.13
C ARG A 140 -6.98 -11.07 -13.25
N TYR A 141 -7.09 -11.75 -12.11
CA TYR A 141 -5.98 -12.02 -11.20
C TYR A 141 -5.24 -13.27 -11.67
N HIS A 142 -3.95 -13.14 -12.00
CA HIS A 142 -3.04 -14.28 -12.08
C HIS A 142 -2.12 -14.27 -10.86
N SER A 143 -2.37 -15.17 -9.89
CA SER A 143 -1.34 -15.49 -8.91
C SER A 143 -0.16 -16.09 -9.68
N ARG A 144 1.04 -15.56 -9.53
CA ARG A 144 2.26 -16.35 -9.76
C ARG A 144 2.25 -17.49 -8.76
N GLN A 145 1.64 -18.61 -9.13
CA GLN A 145 2.08 -19.90 -8.62
C GLN A 145 3.50 -20.04 -9.15
N ASN A 146 4.48 -19.70 -8.30
CA ASN A 146 5.88 -19.99 -8.57
C ASN A 146 5.98 -21.50 -8.82
N ALA A 147 6.12 -21.84 -10.08
CA ALA A 147 6.63 -23.13 -10.50
C ALA A 147 8.11 -23.16 -10.09
N ARG A 148 8.36 -23.87 -8.98
CA ARG A 148 9.63 -24.45 -8.51
C ARG A 148 10.69 -23.49 -7.97
#